data_AF-A0A351C346-F1
#
_entry.id   AF-A0A351C346-F1
#
_cell.length_a   1.000
_cell.length_b   1.000
_cell.length_c   1.000
_cell.angle_alpha   90.00
_cell.angle_beta   90.00
_cell.angle_gamma   90.00
#
_symmetry.space_group_name_H-M   'P 1'
#
loop_
_entity.id
_entity.type
_entity.pdbx_description
1 polymer ?
#
loop_
_entity_poly.entity_id
_entity_poly.type
_entity_poly.pdbx_seq_one_letter_code
_entity_poly.pdbx_strand_id
1 'polypeptide(L)'
;MILTLAGFDKFNSEAESRTFNFKYIDANQIKTIITNTGFSDRTPGSGTAAFEWPKNSGKTAIYYTGLWISGKTGDSIRGSIAMYNEEFRPGYFDYTLQKPMGENDPAYRLYKVSPDHPNGFDDFDPWSDWPVDQGATWVDNNGNGVYEPPTDAPVMKGDQNFFCSFTDGYRDSVLNNRSAPPLKAEIKMYAWARTQQACADAVNYEWKIINKNVSVWNEFSAAIWSDLDIGTSNNDRGGTDSSKNLVYCYNGNDN
;
A
#
# COMPACT_ATOMS: atom_id res chain seq x y z
N MET A 1 18.53 40.79 -23.43
CA MET A 1 17.79 39.54 -23.70
C MET A 1 17.93 38.66 -22.48
N ILE A 2 17.04 38.86 -21.51
CA ILE A 2 17.01 38.12 -20.25
C ILE A 2 15.74 37.27 -20.36
N LEU A 3 15.92 35.96 -20.46
CA LEU A 3 14.84 35.00 -20.54
C LEU A 3 14.30 34.81 -19.12
N THR A 4 13.11 35.32 -18.87
CA THR A 4 12.34 35.07 -17.66
C THR A 4 11.94 33.59 -17.64
N LEU A 5 12.38 32.83 -16.63
CA LEU A 5 11.78 31.52 -16.35
C LEU A 5 10.33 31.76 -15.91
N ALA A 6 9.39 31.37 -16.76
CA ALA A 6 7.98 31.28 -16.39
C ALA A 6 7.84 30.26 -15.25
N GLY A 7 7.22 30.72 -14.18
CA GLY A 7 7.06 29.97 -12.94
C GLY A 7 6.24 28.69 -13.13
N PHE A 8 6.46 27.79 -12.19
CA PHE A 8 5.59 26.66 -11.89
C PHE A 8 4.13 27.11 -11.86
N ASP A 9 3.34 26.67 -12.83
CA ASP A 9 1.88 26.76 -12.73
C ASP A 9 1.44 25.87 -11.57
N LYS A 10 1.04 26.54 -10.50
CA LYS A 10 0.20 25.97 -9.44
C LYS A 10 -1.10 25.55 -10.10
N PHE A 11 -1.31 24.25 -10.28
CA PHE A 11 -2.65 23.70 -10.44
C PHE A 11 -3.41 23.90 -9.12
N ASN A 12 -4.06 25.05 -8.99
CA ASN A 12 -5.27 25.17 -8.17
C ASN A 12 -6.42 24.59 -9.00
N SER A 13 -6.63 23.29 -8.91
CA SER A 13 -7.98 22.73 -9.00
C SER A 13 -8.43 22.50 -7.57
N GLU A 14 -9.65 22.91 -7.23
CA GLU A 14 -10.31 22.52 -5.98
C GLU A 14 -10.11 21.02 -5.80
N ALA A 15 -9.20 20.64 -4.88
CA ALA A 15 -8.94 19.25 -4.59
C ALA A 15 -10.18 18.76 -3.84
N GLU A 16 -11.07 18.06 -4.55
CA GLU A 16 -11.96 17.12 -3.88
C GLU A 16 -11.08 16.31 -2.93
N SER A 17 -11.41 16.37 -1.65
CA SER A 17 -10.67 15.71 -0.58
C SER A 17 -10.74 14.20 -0.79
N ARG A 18 -9.79 13.65 -1.55
CA ARG A 18 -9.57 12.21 -1.67
C ARG A 18 -9.35 11.62 -0.27
N THR A 19 -9.85 10.40 -0.01
CA THR A 19 -9.65 9.68 1.26
C THR A 19 -8.19 9.20 1.45
N PHE A 20 -7.20 9.83 0.80
CA PHE A 20 -5.81 9.46 0.97
C PHE A 20 -5.42 9.55 2.45
N ASN A 21 -4.93 8.45 3.01
CA ASN A 21 -4.43 8.42 4.36
C ASN A 21 -3.26 7.45 4.50
N PHE A 22 -2.54 7.63 5.60
CA PHE A 22 -1.41 6.80 5.94
C PHE A 22 -1.35 6.61 7.45
N LYS A 23 -0.71 5.52 7.89
CA LYS A 23 -0.45 5.23 9.31
C LYS A 23 0.96 4.65 9.46
N TYR A 24 1.52 4.76 10.66
CA TYR A 24 2.79 4.11 10.98
C TYR A 24 2.54 2.64 11.35
N ILE A 25 3.38 1.76 10.81
CA ILE A 25 3.64 0.44 11.35
C ILE A 25 4.95 0.49 12.13
N ASP A 26 4.87 0.19 13.41
CA ASP A 26 5.94 0.45 14.37
C ASP A 26 5.91 -0.50 15.56
N ALA A 27 5.33 -1.69 15.40
CA ALA A 27 5.28 -2.72 16.44
C ALA A 27 6.68 -3.21 16.86
N ASN A 28 7.63 -3.29 15.93
CA ASN A 28 8.91 -3.95 16.11
C ASN A 28 10.11 -3.01 15.87
N GLN A 29 11.28 -3.53 15.50
CA GLN A 29 12.50 -2.71 15.29
C GLN A 29 12.44 -1.88 14.00
N ILE A 30 11.38 -1.99 13.21
CA ILE A 30 11.11 -1.13 12.06
C ILE A 30 10.03 -0.12 12.45
N LYS A 31 10.21 1.13 12.01
CA LYS A 31 9.14 2.11 11.91
C LYS A 31 9.05 2.55 10.46
N THR A 32 7.88 2.43 9.85
CA THR A 32 7.64 2.95 8.50
C THR A 32 6.19 3.37 8.31
N ILE A 33 5.90 4.00 7.18
CA ILE A 33 4.57 4.44 6.76
C ILE A 33 3.98 3.44 5.78
N ILE A 34 2.70 3.14 5.94
CA ILE A 34 1.86 2.44 4.96
C ILE A 34 0.74 3.39 4.51
N THR A 35 0.40 3.39 3.22
CA THR A 35 -0.72 4.18 2.68
C THR A 35 -1.87 3.32 2.16
N ASN A 36 -3.03 3.94 1.93
CA ASN A 36 -4.17 3.30 1.27
C ASN A 36 -4.15 3.41 -0.26
N THR A 37 -3.00 3.68 -0.87
CA THR A 37 -2.84 3.81 -2.33
C THR A 37 -1.68 2.97 -2.89
N GLY A 38 -1.31 1.90 -2.17
CA GLY A 38 -0.37 0.90 -2.68
C GLY A 38 1.10 1.28 -2.59
N PHE A 39 1.47 2.25 -1.74
CA PHE A 39 2.87 2.57 -1.44
C PHE A 39 3.18 2.63 0.05
N SER A 40 4.46 2.51 0.39
CA SER A 40 5.01 2.61 1.74
C SER A 40 6.37 3.33 1.73
N ASP A 41 6.95 3.50 2.92
CA ASP A 41 8.36 3.85 3.13
C ASP A 41 8.78 5.28 2.83
N ARG A 42 7.87 6.11 2.31
CA ARG A 42 8.07 7.55 2.13
C ARG A 42 7.04 8.36 2.87
N THR A 43 7.46 9.46 3.48
CA THR A 43 6.53 10.42 4.09
C THR A 43 5.74 11.17 2.99
N PRO A 44 4.41 11.02 2.91
CA PRO A 44 3.60 11.62 1.84
C PRO A 44 3.73 13.14 1.80
N GLY A 45 3.74 13.72 0.60
CA GLY A 45 3.91 15.16 0.39
C GLY A 45 5.31 15.70 0.71
N SER A 46 6.23 14.84 1.16
CA SER A 46 7.63 15.20 1.44
C SER A 46 8.59 14.36 0.59
N GLY A 47 9.84 14.84 0.45
CA GLY A 47 10.94 14.09 -0.15
C GLY A 47 11.73 13.27 0.87
N THR A 48 11.10 12.81 1.96
CA THR A 48 11.79 12.21 3.10
C THR A 48 11.44 10.73 3.25
N ALA A 49 12.47 9.88 3.38
CA ALA A 49 12.32 8.47 3.73
C ALA A 49 11.64 8.30 5.10
N ALA A 50 10.80 7.29 5.22
CA ALA A 50 10.06 6.95 6.44
C ALA A 50 10.45 5.59 7.02
N PHE A 51 11.07 4.71 6.24
CA PHE A 51 11.52 3.39 6.74
C PHE A 51 12.77 3.55 7.59
N GLU A 52 12.56 3.65 8.89
CA GLU A 52 13.60 3.75 9.91
C GLU A 52 13.94 2.36 10.47
N TRP A 53 15.21 2.01 10.39
CA TRP A 53 15.74 0.76 10.93
C TRP A 53 17.22 0.93 11.36
N PRO A 54 17.58 0.62 12.62
CA PRO A 54 16.68 0.31 13.73
C PRO A 54 15.80 1.51 14.11
N LYS A 55 14.57 1.24 14.55
CA LYS A 55 13.61 2.26 15.01
C LYS A 55 14.23 3.13 16.10
N ASN A 56 13.98 4.44 16.04
CA ASN A 56 14.54 5.50 16.89
C ASN A 56 16.06 5.78 16.73
N SER A 57 16.73 5.22 15.71
CA SER A 57 18.13 5.51 15.43
C SER A 57 18.36 6.76 14.57
N GLY A 58 17.31 7.26 13.91
CA GLY A 58 17.39 8.30 12.88
C GLY A 58 17.98 7.81 11.55
N LYS A 59 18.24 6.51 11.39
CA LYS A 59 18.77 5.91 10.15
C LYS A 59 17.64 5.30 9.34
N THR A 60 17.62 5.60 8.04
CA THR A 60 16.67 5.04 7.08
C THR A 60 17.34 4.05 6.13
N ALA A 61 16.58 3.07 5.64
CA ALA A 61 17.09 2.06 4.71
C ALA A 61 16.31 1.96 3.40
N ILE A 62 15.04 2.39 3.39
CA ILE A 62 14.18 2.37 2.21
C ILE A 62 13.57 3.75 2.03
N TYR A 63 13.65 4.28 0.82
CA TYR A 63 13.11 5.58 0.48
C TYR A 63 11.67 5.51 -0.02
N TYR A 64 11.32 4.47 -0.79
CA TYR A 64 9.96 4.27 -1.31
C TYR A 64 9.74 2.80 -1.65
N THR A 65 8.54 2.27 -1.41
CA THR A 65 8.12 0.97 -1.96
C THR A 65 6.73 1.10 -2.54
N GLY A 66 6.45 0.41 -3.65
CA GLY A 66 5.12 0.46 -4.28
C GLY A 66 4.76 -0.77 -5.10
N LEU A 67 3.47 -1.07 -5.14
CA LEU A 67 2.90 -2.15 -5.93
C LEU A 67 2.91 -1.82 -7.42
N TRP A 68 3.34 -2.77 -8.24
CA TRP A 68 3.26 -2.74 -9.69
C TRP A 68 2.44 -3.93 -10.17
N ILE A 69 1.45 -3.67 -11.03
CA ILE A 69 0.65 -4.72 -11.68
C ILE A 69 0.63 -4.50 -13.19
N SER A 70 0.67 -5.59 -13.95
CA SER A 70 0.55 -5.55 -15.40
C SER A 70 -0.08 -6.83 -15.95
N GLY A 71 -0.54 -6.75 -17.20
CA GLY A 71 -1.08 -7.88 -17.92
C GLY A 71 -1.69 -7.44 -19.24
N LYS A 72 -2.44 -8.35 -19.85
CA LYS A 72 -3.17 -8.11 -21.11
C LYS A 72 -4.66 -8.34 -20.95
N THR A 73 -5.47 -7.54 -21.63
CA THR A 73 -6.88 -7.85 -21.89
C THR A 73 -7.09 -7.87 -23.41
N GLY A 74 -7.38 -9.05 -23.97
CA GLY A 74 -7.14 -9.25 -25.41
C GLY A 74 -5.68 -8.95 -25.75
N ASP A 75 -5.43 -8.14 -26.77
CA ASP A 75 -4.08 -7.76 -27.20
C ASP A 75 -3.54 -6.48 -26.53
N SER A 76 -4.35 -5.79 -25.74
CA SER A 76 -3.94 -4.53 -25.08
C SER A 76 -3.16 -4.82 -23.81
N ILE A 77 -1.92 -4.34 -23.75
CA ILE A 77 -1.16 -4.23 -22.50
C ILE A 77 -1.85 -3.23 -21.58
N ARG A 78 -1.95 -3.57 -20.31
CA ARG A 78 -2.53 -2.79 -19.22
C ARG A 78 -1.65 -2.91 -17.98
N GLY A 79 -1.69 -1.91 -17.13
CA GLY A 79 -0.94 -1.93 -15.88
C GLY A 79 -1.05 -0.63 -15.13
N SER A 80 -0.67 -0.70 -13.87
CA SER A 80 -0.67 0.43 -12.95
C SER A 80 0.44 0.25 -11.93
N ILE A 81 1.12 1.35 -11.60
CA ILE A 81 2.30 1.33 -10.76
C ILE A 81 2.29 2.41 -9.68
N ALA A 82 2.81 2.07 -8.51
CA ALA A 82 3.15 3.01 -7.46
C ALA A 82 4.68 3.20 -7.42
N MET A 83 5.15 4.39 -7.82
CA MET A 83 6.57 4.74 -7.86
C MET A 83 6.69 6.26 -7.86
N TYR A 84 6.98 6.86 -6.70
CA TYR A 84 7.02 8.30 -6.39
C TYR A 84 5.73 9.10 -6.63
N ASN A 85 4.87 8.58 -7.49
CA ASN A 85 3.47 8.91 -7.72
C ASN A 85 2.77 7.57 -8.01
N GLU A 86 1.49 7.50 -7.66
CA GLU A 86 0.71 6.27 -7.68
C GLU A 86 -0.52 6.36 -8.59
N GLU A 87 -0.77 5.26 -9.30
CA GLU A 87 -1.90 5.09 -10.22
C GLU A 87 -3.05 4.30 -9.57
N PHE A 88 -3.04 4.22 -8.25
CA PHE A 88 -4.08 3.59 -7.44
C PHE A 88 -4.81 4.64 -6.62
N ARG A 89 -6.10 4.45 -6.41
CA ARG A 89 -6.93 5.29 -5.55
C ARG A 89 -7.70 4.45 -4.54
N PRO A 90 -8.00 4.99 -3.34
CA PRO A 90 -8.84 4.30 -2.39
C PRO A 90 -10.19 3.97 -3.01
N GLY A 91 -10.80 2.85 -2.61
CA GLY A 91 -12.07 2.43 -3.17
C GLY A 91 -12.10 0.98 -3.64
N TYR A 92 -13.00 0.74 -4.58
CA TYR A 92 -13.23 -0.55 -5.23
C TYR A 92 -13.59 -0.34 -6.70
N PHE A 93 -13.56 -1.43 -7.47
CA PHE A 93 -14.06 -1.42 -8.84
C PHE A 93 -15.44 -2.08 -8.90
N ASP A 94 -16.47 -1.31 -9.24
CA ASP A 94 -17.82 -1.85 -9.39
C ASP A 94 -17.89 -2.67 -10.68
N TYR A 95 -18.06 -3.99 -10.54
CA TYR A 95 -18.12 -4.90 -11.68
C TYR A 95 -19.37 -4.70 -12.54
N THR A 96 -20.50 -4.32 -11.95
CA THR A 96 -21.77 -4.16 -12.65
C THR A 96 -21.79 -2.87 -13.45
N LEU A 97 -21.37 -1.77 -12.82
CA LEU A 97 -21.30 -0.44 -13.43
C LEU A 97 -20.04 -0.25 -14.29
N GLN A 98 -19.07 -1.17 -14.17
CA GLN A 98 -17.78 -1.13 -14.87
C GLN A 98 -17.02 0.18 -14.67
N LYS A 99 -17.07 0.73 -13.45
CA LYS A 99 -16.39 1.96 -13.06
C LYS A 99 -15.81 1.86 -11.66
N PRO A 100 -14.72 2.58 -11.36
CA PRO A 100 -14.22 2.68 -10.00
C PRO A 100 -15.14 3.54 -9.13
N MET A 101 -15.18 3.25 -7.83
CA MET A 101 -16.05 3.88 -6.84
C MET A 101 -15.31 4.00 -5.49
N GLY A 102 -15.70 4.96 -4.66
CA GLY A 102 -15.24 5.07 -3.27
C GLY A 102 -14.01 5.96 -3.00
N GLU A 103 -13.40 6.60 -4.01
CA GLU A 103 -12.22 7.47 -3.80
C GLU A 103 -12.42 8.61 -2.79
N ASN A 104 -13.64 9.14 -2.69
CA ASN A 104 -14.02 10.20 -1.75
C ASN A 104 -14.84 9.66 -0.56
N ASP A 105 -15.04 8.35 -0.47
CA ASP A 105 -15.76 7.74 0.65
C ASP A 105 -14.77 7.52 1.82
N PRO A 106 -15.01 8.13 2.99
CA PRO A 106 -14.10 8.06 4.14
C PRO A 106 -13.92 6.63 4.69
N ALA A 107 -14.82 5.70 4.33
CA ALA A 107 -14.68 4.29 4.71
C ALA A 107 -13.52 3.60 3.99
N TYR A 108 -13.13 4.04 2.78
CA TYR A 108 -11.99 3.46 2.05
C TYR A 108 -10.67 4.08 2.53
N ARG A 109 -10.34 3.82 3.80
CA ARG A 109 -9.14 4.27 4.48
C ARG A 109 -8.26 3.09 4.89
N LEU A 110 -7.05 3.38 5.35
CA LEU A 110 -6.19 2.43 6.03
C LEU A 110 -6.70 2.22 7.47
N TYR A 111 -7.06 0.99 7.78
CA TYR A 111 -7.43 0.52 9.12
C TYR A 111 -6.20 -0.05 9.82
N LYS A 112 -6.04 0.22 11.11
CA LYS A 112 -4.98 -0.34 11.98
C LYS A 112 -5.62 -0.92 13.23
N VAL A 113 -5.48 -2.21 13.47
CA VAL A 113 -6.02 -2.89 14.67
C VAL A 113 -4.93 -3.68 15.39
N SER A 114 -5.14 -3.92 16.69
CA SER A 114 -4.25 -4.73 17.53
C SER A 114 -5.05 -5.70 18.39
N PRO A 115 -4.50 -6.89 18.71
CA PRO A 115 -5.07 -7.80 19.71
C PRO A 115 -5.28 -7.14 21.08
N ASP A 116 -4.39 -6.22 21.45
CA ASP A 116 -4.37 -5.59 22.78
C ASP A 116 -5.36 -4.41 22.89
N HIS A 117 -5.91 -3.95 21.75
CA HIS A 117 -6.77 -2.77 21.68
C HIS A 117 -8.09 -3.06 20.94
N PRO A 118 -8.93 -4.02 21.40
CA PRO A 118 -10.18 -4.38 20.73
C PRO A 118 -11.20 -3.25 20.60
N ASN A 119 -11.19 -2.32 21.54
CA ASN A 119 -12.06 -1.15 21.55
C ASN A 119 -11.39 0.12 20.99
N GLY A 120 -10.23 -0.04 20.34
CA GLY A 120 -9.41 1.07 19.85
C GLY A 120 -8.60 1.73 20.98
N PHE A 121 -7.50 2.36 20.60
CA PHE A 121 -6.63 3.13 21.49
C PHE A 121 -5.64 3.94 20.65
N ASP A 122 -5.50 5.24 20.91
CA ASP A 122 -4.59 6.11 20.16
C ASP A 122 -4.81 6.04 18.63
N ASP A 123 -3.85 5.52 17.86
CA ASP A 123 -3.97 5.36 16.41
C ASP A 123 -4.57 4.02 15.94
N PHE A 124 -4.93 3.15 16.89
CA PHE A 124 -5.63 1.90 16.64
C PHE A 124 -7.15 2.11 16.54
N ASP A 125 -7.71 1.59 15.46
CA ASP A 125 -9.14 1.50 15.22
C ASP A 125 -9.77 0.41 16.11
N PRO A 126 -11.01 0.61 16.60
CA PRO A 126 -11.75 -0.44 17.28
C PRO A 126 -12.11 -1.56 16.30
N TRP A 127 -12.24 -2.79 16.81
CA TRP A 127 -12.62 -3.93 15.97
C TRP A 127 -14.02 -3.77 15.38
N SER A 128 -14.90 -2.99 16.02
CA SER A 128 -16.22 -2.62 15.49
C SER A 128 -16.16 -1.92 14.14
N ASP A 129 -15.04 -1.26 13.83
CA ASP A 129 -14.85 -0.52 12.58
C ASP A 129 -14.18 -1.37 11.50
N TRP A 130 -13.85 -2.63 11.78
CA TRP A 130 -13.15 -3.50 10.84
C TRP A 130 -13.98 -3.71 9.56
N PRO A 131 -13.43 -3.43 8.36
CA PRO A 131 -14.22 -3.27 7.14
C PRO A 131 -14.47 -4.62 6.44
N VAL A 132 -15.30 -5.46 7.06
CA VAL A 132 -15.69 -6.78 6.53
C VAL A 132 -16.42 -6.65 5.18
N ASP A 133 -17.20 -5.60 4.99
CA ASP A 133 -17.90 -5.25 3.75
C ASP A 133 -16.93 -4.94 2.59
N GLN A 134 -15.75 -4.40 2.88
CA GLN A 134 -14.66 -4.19 1.92
C GLN A 134 -13.83 -5.48 1.70
N GLY A 135 -14.15 -6.56 2.41
CA GLY A 135 -13.53 -7.87 2.30
C GLY A 135 -12.32 -8.10 3.18
N ALA A 136 -12.21 -7.36 4.29
CA ALA A 136 -11.30 -7.72 5.36
C ALA A 136 -11.72 -9.04 6.02
N THR A 137 -10.75 -9.90 6.34
CA THR A 137 -11.02 -11.21 6.92
C THR A 137 -11.31 -11.11 8.42
N TRP A 138 -12.25 -11.92 8.89
CA TRP A 138 -12.70 -11.98 10.29
C TRP A 138 -13.01 -13.42 10.69
N VAL A 139 -13.16 -13.65 12.00
CA VAL A 139 -13.50 -14.94 12.59
C VAL A 139 -14.93 -14.86 13.12
N ASP A 140 -15.81 -15.68 12.57
CA ASP A 140 -17.19 -15.87 13.03
C ASP A 140 -17.22 -16.88 14.18
N ASN A 141 -17.23 -16.38 15.41
CA ASN A 141 -17.13 -17.21 16.61
C ASN A 141 -18.48 -17.82 17.00
N ASN A 142 -19.59 -17.17 16.64
CA ASN A 142 -20.93 -17.65 16.97
C ASN A 142 -21.60 -18.42 15.82
N GLY A 143 -21.02 -18.39 14.62
CA GLY A 143 -21.45 -19.14 13.45
C GLY A 143 -22.68 -18.57 12.74
N ASN A 144 -22.99 -17.28 12.92
CA ASN A 144 -24.21 -16.67 12.38
C ASN A 144 -24.00 -15.93 11.04
N GLY A 145 -22.75 -15.82 10.56
CA GLY A 145 -22.40 -15.16 9.30
C GLY A 145 -22.49 -13.63 9.31
N VAL A 146 -22.65 -13.01 10.47
CA VAL A 146 -22.70 -11.55 10.66
C VAL A 146 -21.53 -11.14 11.55
N TYR A 147 -20.79 -10.11 11.17
CA TYR A 147 -19.67 -9.63 11.97
C TYR A 147 -20.16 -8.79 13.16
N GLU A 148 -20.02 -9.31 14.39
CA GLU A 148 -20.53 -8.69 15.61
C GLU A 148 -19.51 -8.66 16.77
N PRO A 149 -18.52 -7.74 16.77
CA PRO A 149 -17.65 -7.53 17.93
C PRO A 149 -18.44 -7.15 19.20
N PRO A 150 -18.03 -7.61 20.40
CA PRO A 150 -16.82 -8.38 20.68
C PRO A 150 -17.00 -9.90 20.55
N THR A 151 -18.17 -10.37 20.09
CA THR A 151 -18.38 -11.81 19.86
C THR A 151 -17.44 -12.30 18.78
N ASP A 152 -17.31 -11.55 17.69
CA ASP A 152 -16.39 -11.81 16.58
C ASP A 152 -15.16 -10.91 16.61
N ALA A 153 -14.15 -11.28 15.81
CA ALA A 153 -12.89 -10.55 15.78
C ALA A 153 -12.27 -10.52 14.37
N PRO A 154 -11.45 -9.51 14.06
CA PRO A 154 -10.57 -9.54 12.89
C PRO A 154 -9.67 -10.78 12.93
N VAL A 155 -9.35 -11.35 11.76
CA VAL A 155 -8.22 -12.28 11.68
C VAL A 155 -6.94 -11.48 11.89
N MET A 156 -6.14 -11.84 12.90
CA MET A 156 -4.91 -11.14 13.25
C MET A 156 -3.68 -12.00 12.98
N LYS A 157 -2.72 -11.46 12.22
CA LYS A 157 -1.46 -12.13 11.89
C LYS A 157 -0.27 -11.54 12.63
N GLY A 158 -0.42 -10.40 13.29
CA GLY A 158 0.61 -9.76 14.09
C GLY A 158 0.04 -9.00 15.27
N ASP A 159 0.91 -8.24 15.92
CA ASP A 159 0.57 -7.39 17.06
C ASP A 159 0.05 -6.02 16.59
N GLN A 160 0.45 -5.61 15.38
CA GLN A 160 -0.20 -4.56 14.59
C GLN A 160 -0.63 -5.13 13.25
N ASN A 161 -1.88 -4.88 12.86
CA ASN A 161 -2.49 -5.41 11.65
C ASN A 161 -3.17 -4.27 10.89
N PHE A 162 -3.00 -4.27 9.57
CA PHE A 162 -3.51 -3.22 8.70
C PHE A 162 -4.33 -3.82 7.58
N PHE A 163 -5.37 -3.09 7.17
CA PHE A 163 -6.15 -3.42 5.99
C PHE A 163 -6.57 -2.16 5.23
N CYS A 164 -6.55 -2.23 3.90
CA CYS A 164 -7.26 -1.28 3.04
C CYS A 164 -7.69 -1.94 1.73
N SER A 165 -8.69 -1.35 1.09
CA SER A 165 -9.10 -1.63 -0.29
C SER A 165 -8.84 -0.42 -1.17
N PHE A 166 -8.29 -0.67 -2.36
CA PHE A 166 -8.06 0.36 -3.37
C PHE A 166 -8.16 -0.23 -4.78
N THR A 167 -8.18 0.62 -5.80
CA THR A 167 -8.34 0.20 -7.20
C THR A 167 -7.44 1.00 -8.14
N ASP A 168 -7.06 0.37 -9.26
CA ASP A 168 -6.41 1.05 -10.38
C ASP A 168 -7.42 1.66 -11.38
N GLY A 169 -8.73 1.46 -11.17
CA GLY A 169 -9.73 1.71 -12.20
C GLY A 169 -9.95 3.17 -12.62
N TYR A 170 -9.41 4.13 -11.86
CA TYR A 170 -9.52 5.57 -12.13
C TYR A 170 -8.59 5.96 -13.26
N ARG A 171 -9.13 6.19 -14.46
CA ARG A 171 -8.32 6.43 -15.66
C ARG A 171 -7.49 7.72 -15.59
N ASP A 172 -7.96 8.72 -14.86
CA ASP A 172 -7.27 9.98 -14.60
C ASP A 172 -6.11 9.85 -13.60
N SER A 173 -5.96 8.69 -12.95
CA SER A 173 -4.77 8.36 -12.15
C SER A 173 -3.55 7.98 -13.00
N VAL A 174 -3.76 7.59 -14.27
CA VAL A 174 -2.71 7.21 -15.21
C VAL A 174 -1.82 8.43 -15.49
N LEU A 175 -0.52 8.31 -15.20
CA LEU A 175 0.39 9.44 -15.31
C LEU A 175 0.81 9.69 -16.77
N ASN A 176 1.06 10.94 -17.13
CA ASN A 176 1.41 11.31 -18.51
C ASN A 176 2.65 10.57 -19.06
N ASN A 177 3.58 10.17 -18.19
CA ASN A 177 4.77 9.39 -18.53
C ASN A 177 4.57 7.86 -18.43
N ARG A 178 3.37 7.40 -18.06
CA ARG A 178 2.98 5.99 -17.86
C ARG A 178 1.64 5.75 -18.53
N SER A 179 1.64 5.52 -19.84
CA SER A 179 0.41 5.60 -20.64
C SER A 179 -0.43 4.31 -20.70
N ALA A 180 -0.12 3.30 -19.87
CA ALA A 180 -0.86 2.05 -19.90
C ALA A 180 -2.25 2.24 -19.28
N PRO A 181 -3.33 1.78 -19.92
CA PRO A 181 -4.64 1.82 -19.31
C PRO A 181 -4.71 0.83 -18.13
N PRO A 182 -5.57 1.09 -17.12
CA PRO A 182 -5.66 0.23 -15.95
C PRO A 182 -6.21 -1.15 -16.28
N LEU A 183 -5.86 -2.13 -15.44
CA LEU A 183 -6.37 -3.50 -15.50
C LEU A 183 -7.82 -3.61 -15.05
N LYS A 184 -8.32 -2.62 -14.30
CA LYS A 184 -9.60 -2.67 -13.55
C LYS A 184 -9.52 -3.70 -12.42
N ALA A 185 -8.46 -3.59 -11.64
CA ALA A 185 -8.18 -4.38 -10.45
C ALA A 185 -8.83 -3.75 -9.22
N GLU A 186 -9.39 -4.58 -8.36
CA GLU A 186 -9.63 -4.26 -6.95
C GLU A 186 -8.53 -4.95 -6.13
N ILE A 187 -7.84 -4.19 -5.29
CA ILE A 187 -6.70 -4.65 -4.51
C ILE A 187 -7.08 -4.57 -3.04
N LYS A 188 -6.86 -5.66 -2.32
CA LYS A 188 -6.95 -5.72 -0.85
C LYS A 188 -5.55 -5.95 -0.31
N MET A 189 -5.05 -4.99 0.45
CA MET A 189 -3.76 -5.09 1.10
C MET A 189 -3.97 -5.39 2.57
N TYR A 190 -3.30 -6.42 3.05
CA TYR A 190 -3.20 -6.72 4.48
C TYR A 190 -1.72 -6.67 4.88
N ALA A 191 -1.37 -5.90 5.89
CA ALA A 191 0.00 -5.80 6.37
C ALA A 191 0.07 -6.04 7.87
N TRP A 192 1.18 -6.62 8.36
CA TRP A 192 1.36 -6.86 9.79
C TRP A 192 2.81 -6.89 10.21
N ALA A 193 3.02 -6.54 11.48
CA ALA A 193 4.29 -6.68 12.18
C ALA A 193 4.09 -7.44 13.49
N ARG A 194 5.13 -8.15 13.90
CA ARG A 194 5.19 -8.93 15.14
C ARG A 194 6.34 -8.43 16.00
N THR A 195 6.09 -8.34 17.29
CA THR A 195 7.04 -7.97 18.35
C THR A 195 8.02 -9.09 18.69
N GLN A 196 7.69 -10.34 18.31
CA GLN A 196 8.53 -11.50 18.58
C GLN A 196 9.92 -11.36 17.95
N GLN A 197 10.96 -11.66 18.73
CA GLN A 197 12.37 -11.44 18.34
C GLN A 197 12.76 -12.05 16.98
N ALA A 198 12.23 -13.22 16.63
CA ALA A 198 12.55 -13.90 15.37
C ALA A 198 12.10 -13.15 14.10
N CYS A 199 11.19 -12.17 14.23
CA CYS A 199 10.69 -11.33 13.15
C CYS A 199 10.67 -9.84 13.55
N ALA A 200 11.56 -9.47 14.47
CA ALA A 200 11.65 -8.11 14.99
C ALA A 200 12.07 -7.09 13.91
N ASP A 201 12.73 -7.54 12.85
CA ASP A 201 13.24 -6.74 11.74
C ASP A 201 12.48 -7.03 10.43
N ALA A 202 11.20 -7.38 10.51
CA ALA A 202 10.37 -7.68 9.34
C ALA A 202 9.01 -7.00 9.40
N VAL A 203 8.57 -6.49 8.25
CA VAL A 203 7.18 -6.11 7.99
C VAL A 203 6.66 -7.01 6.87
N ASN A 204 5.45 -7.53 7.04
CA ASN A 204 4.85 -8.46 6.10
C ASN A 204 3.68 -7.79 5.38
N TYR A 205 3.52 -8.13 4.10
CA TYR A 205 2.42 -7.69 3.26
C TYR A 205 1.80 -8.88 2.54
N GLU A 206 0.49 -8.86 2.43
CA GLU A 206 -0.30 -9.72 1.57
C GLU A 206 -1.16 -8.89 0.64
N TRP A 207 -1.14 -9.26 -0.63
CA TRP A 207 -1.88 -8.57 -1.69
C TRP A 207 -2.86 -9.54 -2.32
N LYS A 208 -4.15 -9.25 -2.21
CA LYS A 208 -5.20 -9.92 -2.99
C LYS A 208 -5.61 -9.01 -4.12
N ILE A 209 -5.22 -9.39 -5.34
CA ILE A 209 -5.47 -8.62 -6.56
C ILE A 209 -6.58 -9.33 -7.33
N ILE A 210 -7.71 -8.65 -7.50
CA ILE A 210 -8.95 -9.23 -8.02
C ILE A 210 -9.25 -8.63 -9.38
N ASN A 211 -9.44 -9.49 -10.38
CA ASN A 211 -9.90 -9.06 -11.69
C ASN A 211 -11.39 -8.65 -11.64
N LYS A 212 -11.66 -7.35 -11.80
CA LYS A 212 -13.01 -6.78 -11.89
C LYS A 212 -13.33 -6.26 -13.29
N ASN A 213 -12.46 -6.57 -14.26
CA ASN A 213 -12.70 -6.36 -15.66
C ASN A 213 -13.68 -7.44 -16.18
N VAL A 214 -14.55 -7.08 -17.12
CA VAL A 214 -15.35 -8.08 -17.87
C VAL A 214 -14.49 -9.00 -18.73
N SER A 215 -13.28 -8.56 -19.07
CA SER A 215 -12.29 -9.35 -19.81
C SER A 215 -11.34 -10.08 -18.86
N VAL A 216 -10.99 -11.32 -19.21
CA VAL A 216 -9.95 -12.08 -18.51
C VAL A 216 -8.58 -11.40 -18.70
N TRP A 217 -7.78 -11.37 -17.64
CA TRP A 217 -6.37 -10.99 -17.71
C TRP A 217 -5.54 -12.16 -18.23
N ASN A 218 -4.74 -11.91 -19.26
CA ASN A 218 -3.70 -12.83 -19.72
C ASN A 218 -2.33 -12.27 -19.34
N GLU A 219 -1.33 -13.14 -19.17
CA GLU A 219 0.05 -12.74 -18.87
C GLU A 219 0.16 -11.78 -17.66
N PHE A 220 -0.68 -12.01 -16.65
CA PHE A 220 -0.68 -11.18 -15.44
C PHE A 220 0.66 -11.29 -14.71
N SER A 221 1.21 -10.16 -14.31
CA SER A 221 2.41 -10.04 -13.50
C SER A 221 2.19 -9.01 -12.40
N ALA A 222 2.80 -9.25 -11.24
CA ALA A 222 2.86 -8.30 -10.15
C ALA A 222 4.29 -8.22 -9.61
N ALA A 223 4.69 -7.04 -9.16
CA ALA A 223 5.98 -6.80 -8.55
C ALA A 223 5.84 -5.79 -7.42
N ILE A 224 6.76 -5.87 -6.47
CA ILE A 224 7.00 -4.80 -5.51
C ILE A 224 8.26 -4.08 -5.98
N TRP A 225 8.10 -2.83 -6.37
CA TRP A 225 9.23 -1.95 -6.68
C TRP A 225 9.66 -1.24 -5.40
N SER A 226 10.97 -1.10 -5.19
CA SER A 226 11.52 -0.44 -4.01
C SER A 226 12.75 0.39 -4.38
N ASP A 227 12.77 1.62 -3.88
CA ASP A 227 13.90 2.53 -3.89
C ASP A 227 14.63 2.39 -2.57
N LEU A 228 15.80 1.77 -2.62
CA LEU A 228 16.56 1.36 -1.45
C LEU A 228 17.72 2.34 -1.28
N ASP A 229 17.82 2.92 -0.09
CA ASP A 229 18.79 3.95 0.28
C ASP A 229 19.54 3.50 1.56
N ILE A 230 20.36 2.46 1.46
CA ILE A 230 21.07 1.88 2.61
C ILE A 230 22.33 2.71 2.89
N GLY A 231 22.15 3.77 3.68
CA GLY A 231 23.19 4.73 4.02
C GLY A 231 23.22 5.91 3.06
N THR A 232 23.68 5.73 1.82
CA THR A 232 23.69 6.79 0.79
C THR A 232 23.20 6.27 -0.55
N SER A 233 22.23 6.97 -1.14
CA SER A 233 21.55 6.58 -2.38
C SER A 233 22.45 6.38 -3.62
N ASN A 234 23.70 6.85 -3.57
CA ASN A 234 24.63 6.79 -4.70
C ASN A 234 25.49 5.52 -4.73
N ASN A 235 25.38 4.63 -3.74
CA ASN A 235 26.22 3.43 -3.66
C ASN A 235 25.46 2.13 -3.36
N ASP A 236 24.13 2.15 -3.42
CA ASP A 236 23.29 0.97 -3.23
C ASP A 236 23.54 -0.07 -4.33
N ARG A 237 23.66 -1.33 -3.91
CA ARG A 237 23.82 -2.48 -4.80
C ARG A 237 22.72 -3.50 -4.53
N GLY A 238 22.16 -4.06 -5.60
CA GLY A 238 21.13 -5.09 -5.54
C GLY A 238 21.63 -6.49 -5.94
N GLY A 239 20.91 -7.51 -5.50
CA GLY A 239 21.11 -8.89 -5.92
C GLY A 239 19.85 -9.73 -5.76
N THR A 240 19.88 -10.95 -6.30
CA THR A 240 18.80 -11.93 -6.15
C THR A 240 19.38 -13.27 -5.73
N ASP A 241 18.67 -13.98 -4.85
CA ASP A 241 18.94 -15.36 -4.49
C ASP A 241 17.68 -16.17 -4.83
N SER A 242 17.66 -16.74 -6.05
CA SER A 242 16.53 -17.51 -6.56
C SER A 242 16.29 -18.81 -5.79
N SER A 243 17.31 -19.34 -5.10
CA SER A 243 17.13 -20.53 -4.25
C SER A 243 16.29 -20.26 -3.00
N LYS A 244 16.25 -18.98 -2.58
CA LYS A 244 15.47 -18.50 -1.44
C LYS A 244 14.27 -17.65 -1.83
N ASN A 245 14.08 -17.39 -3.12
CA ASN A 245 13.10 -16.41 -3.64
C ASN A 245 13.28 -15.03 -3.00
N LEU A 246 14.53 -14.57 -2.89
CA LEU A 246 14.87 -13.28 -2.28
C LEU A 246 15.44 -12.30 -3.29
N VAL A 247 15.07 -11.04 -3.12
CA VAL A 247 15.77 -9.88 -3.65
C VAL A 247 16.35 -9.13 -2.46
N TYR A 248 17.58 -8.65 -2.57
CA TYR A 248 18.26 -7.95 -1.48
C TYR A 248 19.04 -6.75 -1.99
N CYS A 249 19.27 -5.79 -1.10
CA CYS A 249 20.15 -4.65 -1.32
C CYS A 249 21.18 -4.57 -0.20
N TYR A 250 22.32 -3.98 -0.49
CA TYR A 250 23.41 -3.74 0.44
C TYR A 250 24.19 -2.47 0.05
N ASN A 251 24.80 -1.84 1.04
CA ASN A 251 25.69 -0.72 0.83
C ASN A 251 26.95 -1.19 0.07
N GLY A 252 27.30 -0.51 -1.02
CA GLY A 252 28.41 -0.89 -1.89
C GLY A 252 29.81 -0.57 -1.35
N ASN A 253 29.91 0.10 -0.19
CA ASN A 253 31.17 0.38 0.49
C ASN A 253 31.31 -0.50 1.75
N ASP A 254 32.54 -0.90 2.06
CA ASP A 254 32.86 -1.50 3.36
C ASP A 254 32.72 -0.41 4.44
N ASN A 255 31.89 -0.69 5.45
CA ASN A 255 31.75 0.14 6.65
C ASN A 255 32.82 -0.23 7.69
#